data_AF-A0A2V7F5K6-F1
#
_entry.id   AF-A0A2V7F5K6-F1
#
_cell.length_a   1.000
_cell.length_b   1.000
_cell.length_c   1.000
_cell.angle_alpha   90.00
_cell.angle_beta   90.00
_cell.angle_gamma   90.00
#
_symmetry.space_group_name_H-M   'P 1'
#
loop_
_entity.id
_entity.type
_entity.pdbx_description
1 polymer ?
#
loop_
_entity_poly.entity_id
_entity_poly.type
_entity_poly.pdbx_seq_one_letter_code
_entity_poly.pdbx_strand_id
1 'polypeptide(L)'
;MKVEVRCFGQREPTDDGVVVRGYTAWEQLRADKNGEPRFAPALETLSIDLAMARDPVDADVAHAHTWYADMAGLWIRTLHRIPLVVTLHSMEPLRPWKADQLGSGYLLSS
;
A
#
# COMPACT_ATOMS: atom_id res chain seq x y z
N MET A 1 22.05 10.75 0.21
CA MET A 1 21.18 9.70 0.78
C MET A 1 20.33 9.18 -0.37
N LYS A 2 20.39 7.90 -0.70
CA LYS A 2 19.57 7.32 -1.77
C LYS A 2 18.20 6.97 -1.19
N VAL A 3 17.12 7.31 -1.88
CA VAL A 3 15.75 7.02 -1.46
C VAL A 3 15.04 6.31 -2.60
N GLU A 4 14.38 5.20 -2.29
CA GLU A 4 13.40 4.57 -3.17
C GLU A 4 11.98 4.90 -2.69
N VAL A 5 11.11 5.30 -3.61
CA VAL A 5 9.68 5.52 -3.38
C VAL A 5 8.91 4.44 -4.11
N ARG A 6 8.19 3.60 -3.37
CA ARG A 6 7.23 2.65 -3.93
C ARG A 6 5.83 3.27 -3.83
N CYS A 7 5.15 3.42 -4.97
CA CYS A 7 3.87 4.12 -5.03
C CYS A 7 2.83 3.41 -5.90
N PHE A 8 1.58 3.83 -5.74
CA PHE A 8 0.45 3.33 -6.53
C PHE A 8 0.50 3.89 -7.96
N GLY A 9 0.01 3.10 -8.91
CA GLY A 9 -0.06 3.43 -10.34
C GLY A 9 1.19 3.02 -11.11
N GLN A 10 1.04 2.79 -12.43
CA GLN A 10 2.16 2.41 -13.28
C GLN A 10 3.12 3.59 -13.46
N ARG A 11 4.40 3.39 -13.14
CA ARG A 11 5.45 4.39 -13.33
C ARG A 11 6.78 3.71 -13.56
N GLU A 12 7.47 4.12 -14.62
CA GLU A 12 8.83 3.68 -14.89
C GLU A 12 9.80 4.30 -13.86
N PRO A 13 10.84 3.55 -13.44
CA PRO A 13 11.88 4.07 -12.57
C PRO A 13 12.53 5.33 -13.13
N THR A 14 12.52 6.40 -12.33
CA THR A 14 13.31 7.62 -12.59
C THR A 14 14.64 7.52 -11.86
N ASP A 15 15.71 8.11 -12.41
CA ASP A 15 17.02 8.18 -11.74
C ASP A 15 17.52 9.63 -11.68
N ASP A 16 16.83 10.44 -10.86
CA ASP A 16 17.21 11.81 -10.51
C ASP A 16 17.55 11.91 -9.01
N GLY A 17 18.26 10.90 -8.48
CA GLY A 17 18.62 10.81 -7.06
C GLY A 17 17.53 10.22 -6.14
N VAL A 18 16.30 10.12 -6.62
CA VAL A 18 15.20 9.34 -6.01
C VAL A 18 14.68 8.33 -7.04
N VAL A 19 14.71 7.05 -6.67
CA VAL A 19 14.16 5.99 -7.51
C VAL A 19 12.67 5.85 -7.21
N VAL A 20 11.81 6.06 -8.19
CA VAL A 20 10.36 5.95 -8.00
C VAL A 20 9.82 4.74 -8.75
N ARG A 21 9.17 3.80 -8.06
CA ARG A 21 8.61 2.59 -8.64
C ARG A 21 7.10 2.53 -8.43
N GLY A 22 6.39 2.36 -9.54
CA GLY A 22 4.93 2.27 -9.55
C GLY A 22 4.41 0.83 -9.52
N TYR A 23 3.32 0.60 -8.78
CA TYR A 23 2.66 -0.70 -8.64
C TYR A 23 1.17 -0.61 -8.97
N THR A 24 0.65 -1.65 -9.62
CA THR A 24 -0.76 -1.77 -9.97
C THR A 24 -1.36 -3.03 -9.33
N ALA A 25 -2.67 -2.98 -9.06
CA ALA A 25 -3.38 -4.11 -8.46
C ALA A 25 -3.36 -5.32 -9.39
N TRP A 26 -3.35 -6.51 -8.79
CA TRP A 26 -3.41 -7.77 -9.53
C TRP A 26 -4.73 -7.88 -10.30
N GLU A 27 -4.66 -8.37 -11.54
CA GLU A 27 -5.81 -8.48 -12.43
C GLU A 27 -6.92 -9.34 -11.82
N GLN A 28 -6.55 -10.41 -11.11
CA GLN A 28 -7.48 -11.36 -10.48
C GLN A 28 -8.33 -10.73 -9.36
N LEU A 29 -7.94 -9.56 -8.85
CA LEU A 29 -8.63 -8.88 -7.76
C LEU A 29 -9.44 -7.68 -8.24
N ARG A 30 -9.42 -7.37 -9.54
CA ARG A 30 -10.10 -6.21 -10.10
C ARG A 30 -11.61 -6.28 -9.89
N ALA A 31 -12.18 -5.17 -9.43
CA ALA A 31 -13.61 -4.97 -9.47
C ALA A 31 -14.12 -4.88 -10.91
N ASP A 32 -15.28 -5.44 -11.18
CA ASP A 32 -16.05 -5.19 -12.39
C ASP A 32 -16.64 -3.77 -12.38
N LYS A 33 -17.33 -3.40 -13.47
CA LYS A 33 -17.97 -2.08 -13.60
C LYS A 33 -19.08 -1.82 -12.55
N ASN A 34 -19.55 -2.86 -11.86
CA ASN A 34 -20.57 -2.77 -10.83
C ASN A 34 -19.96 -2.77 -9.42
N GLY A 35 -18.64 -2.90 -9.28
CA GLY A 35 -17.96 -2.96 -8.00
C GLY A 35 -17.88 -4.37 -7.40
N GLU A 36 -18.11 -5.43 -8.19
CA GLU A 36 -18.00 -6.82 -7.76
C GLU A 36 -16.63 -7.43 -8.13
N PRO A 37 -16.01 -8.27 -7.29
CA PRO A 37 -16.52 -8.74 -6.00
C PRO A 37 -16.48 -7.63 -4.94
N ARG A 38 -17.49 -7.59 -4.05
CA ARG A 38 -17.68 -6.57 -2.99
C ARG A 38 -16.41 -6.01 -2.32
N PHE A 39 -15.40 -6.83 -2.06
CA PHE A 39 -14.18 -6.44 -1.33
C PHE A 39 -12.98 -6.11 -2.23
N ALA A 40 -13.16 -6.12 -3.56
CA ALA A 40 -12.12 -5.82 -4.53
C ALA A 40 -11.33 -4.54 -4.19
N PRO A 41 -11.95 -3.38 -3.85
CA PRO A 41 -11.16 -2.17 -3.57
C PRO A 41 -10.12 -2.32 -2.44
N ALA A 42 -10.49 -3.02 -1.37
CA ALA A 42 -9.57 -3.26 -0.25
C ALA A 42 -8.50 -4.31 -0.63
N LEU A 43 -8.89 -5.37 -1.33
CA LEU A 43 -7.97 -6.43 -1.74
C LEU A 43 -7.01 -5.99 -2.85
N GLU A 44 -7.45 -5.13 -3.78
CA GLU A 44 -6.61 -4.47 -4.78
C GLU A 44 -5.50 -3.66 -4.09
N THR A 45 -5.83 -2.90 -3.05
CA THR A 45 -4.86 -2.14 -2.25
C THR A 45 -3.83 -3.07 -1.61
N LEU A 46 -4.27 -4.14 -0.92
CA LEU A 46 -3.36 -5.10 -0.31
C LEU A 46 -2.51 -5.87 -1.32
N SER A 47 -2.99 -6.05 -2.55
CA SER A 47 -2.22 -6.69 -3.62
C SER A 47 -1.06 -5.82 -4.11
N ILE A 48 -1.27 -4.50 -4.13
CA ILE A 48 -0.21 -3.54 -4.39
C ILE A 48 0.84 -3.62 -3.29
N ASP A 49 0.40 -3.69 -2.03
CA ASP A 49 1.31 -3.82 -0.88
C ASP A 49 2.12 -5.12 -0.91
N LEU A 50 1.50 -6.24 -1.30
CA LEU A 50 2.20 -7.51 -1.49
C LEU A 50 3.23 -7.41 -2.60
N ALA A 51 2.88 -6.76 -3.72
CA ALA A 51 3.80 -6.53 -4.82
C ALA A 51 4.99 -5.65 -4.40
N MET A 52 4.74 -4.60 -3.61
CA MET A 52 5.80 -3.80 -3.01
C MET A 52 6.69 -4.65 -2.12
N ALA A 53 6.14 -5.46 -1.20
CA ALA A 53 6.94 -6.28 -0.29
C ALA A 53 7.70 -7.43 -0.96
N ARG A 54 7.27 -7.87 -2.15
CA ARG A 54 7.90 -8.95 -2.92
C ARG A 54 9.22 -8.53 -3.56
N ASP A 55 9.36 -7.27 -3.94
CA ASP A 55 10.57 -6.78 -4.63
C ASP A 55 11.74 -6.63 -3.66
N PRO A 56 13.00 -6.80 -4.13
CA PRO A 56 14.20 -6.71 -3.29
C PRO A 56 14.22 -5.41 -2.48
N VAL A 57 14.59 -5.51 -1.20
CA VAL A 57 14.74 -4.36 -0.30
C VAL A 57 16.18 -4.33 0.21
N ASP A 58 16.89 -3.26 -0.07
CA ASP A 58 18.23 -2.93 0.43
C ASP A 58 18.22 -1.71 1.39
N ALA A 59 17.04 -1.20 1.72
CA ALA A 59 16.86 -0.05 2.61
C ALA A 59 17.16 -0.40 4.08
N ASP A 60 17.73 0.55 4.81
CA ASP A 60 17.95 0.44 6.27
C ASP A 60 16.70 0.71 7.10
N VAL A 61 15.67 1.36 6.52
CA VAL A 61 14.41 1.73 7.18
C VAL A 61 13.27 1.76 6.16
N ALA A 62 12.10 1.26 6.56
CA ALA A 62 10.86 1.45 5.81
C ALA A 62 10.07 2.63 6.38
N HIS A 63 9.57 3.52 5.53
CA HIS A 63 8.71 4.64 5.92
C HIS A 63 7.41 4.59 5.12
N ALA A 64 6.31 4.22 5.77
CA ALA A 64 5.00 4.14 5.14
C ALA A 64 4.16 5.40 5.40
N HIS A 65 3.31 5.73 4.43
CA HIS A 65 2.39 6.85 4.49
C HIS A 65 1.01 6.40 4.07
N THR A 66 0.00 6.69 4.91
CA THR A 66 -1.40 6.26 4.74
C THR A 66 -1.62 4.75 4.85
N TRP A 67 -2.87 4.36 5.19
CA TRP A 67 -3.26 2.95 5.27
C TRP A 67 -3.00 2.19 3.95
N TYR A 68 -3.01 2.89 2.81
CA TYR A 68 -2.76 2.30 1.50
C TYR A 68 -1.40 1.63 1.37
N ALA A 69 -0.39 1.99 2.18
CA ALA A 69 0.95 1.44 2.13
C ALA A 69 1.44 0.90 3.49
N ASP A 70 0.63 0.99 4.54
CA ASP A 70 1.01 0.58 5.89
C ASP A 70 1.27 -0.93 5.95
N MET A 71 0.50 -1.74 5.20
CA MET A 71 0.71 -3.19 5.16
C MET A 71 1.98 -3.55 4.36
N ALA A 72 2.30 -2.82 3.29
CA ALA A 72 3.59 -2.97 2.61
C ALA A 72 4.76 -2.72 3.58
N GLY A 73 4.69 -1.60 4.32
CA GLY A 73 5.68 -1.27 5.35
C GLY A 73 5.78 -2.35 6.42
N LEU A 74 4.64 -2.88 6.88
CA LEU A 74 4.57 -3.97 7.87
C LEU A 74 5.24 -5.25 7.36
N TRP A 75 4.97 -5.67 6.13
CA TRP A 75 5.58 -6.87 5.56
C TRP A 75 7.07 -6.67 5.31
N ILE A 76 7.47 -5.53 4.74
CA ILE A 76 8.88 -5.21 4.51
C ILE A 76 9.67 -5.24 5.82
N ARG A 77 9.21 -4.56 6.88
CA ARG A 77 9.92 -4.59 8.18
C ARG A 77 10.00 -5.99 8.77
N THR A 78 9.00 -6.82 8.53
CA THR A 78 8.93 -8.16 9.09
C THR A 78 9.86 -9.12 8.36
N LEU A 79 9.83 -9.09 7.02
CA LEU A 79 10.63 -9.97 6.16
C LEU A 79 12.12 -9.58 6.16
N HIS A 80 12.42 -8.28 6.14
CA HIS A 80 13.80 -7.77 6.05
C HIS A 80 14.39 -7.38 7.40
N ARG A 81 13.61 -7.44 8.48
CA ARG A 81 14.04 -7.12 9.87
C ARG A 81 14.62 -5.70 10.02
N ILE A 82 14.05 -4.74 9.30
CA ILE A 82 14.40 -3.32 9.38
C ILE A 82 13.36 -2.53 10.19
N PRO A 83 13.69 -1.34 10.74
CA PRO A 83 12.71 -0.48 11.41
C PRO A 83 11.59 -0.02 10.45
N LEU A 84 10.40 0.19 11.00
CA LEU A 84 9.26 0.81 10.32
C LEU A 84 8.90 2.13 10.98
N VAL A 85 8.83 3.19 10.18
CA VAL A 85 8.22 4.46 10.54
C VAL A 85 6.90 4.59 9.79
N VAL A 86 5.84 5.04 10.45
CA VAL A 86 4.53 5.27 9.83
C VAL A 86 4.14 6.72 10.03
N THR A 87 3.76 7.40 8.96
CA THR A 87 3.09 8.69 9.02
C THR A 87 1.59 8.52 8.79
N LEU A 88 0.84 8.62 9.88
CA LEU A 88 -0.62 8.61 9.87
C LEU A 88 -1.15 9.99 9.49
N HIS A 89 -1.51 10.17 8.21
CA HIS A 89 -2.14 11.42 7.74
C HIS A 89 -3.60 11.58 8.21
N SER A 90 -4.22 10.48 8.61
CA SER A 90 -5.60 10.40 9.05
C SER A 90 -5.82 9.10 9.81
N MET A 91 -6.71 9.11 10.80
CA MET A 91 -7.07 7.90 11.56
C MET A 91 -8.43 7.42 11.09
N GLU A 92 -8.50 6.17 10.60
CA GLU A 92 -9.77 5.62 10.10
C GLU A 92 -10.89 5.70 11.13
N PRO A 93 -10.72 5.34 12.42
CA PRO A 93 -11.81 5.42 13.42
C PRO A 93 -12.47 6.80 13.57
N LEU A 94 -11.81 7.87 13.11
CA LEU A 94 -12.36 9.23 13.09
C LEU A 94 -13.10 9.58 11.80
N ARG A 95 -13.30 8.61 10.89
CA ARG A 95 -13.98 8.75 9.60
C ARG A 95 -15.14 7.76 9.46
N PRO A 96 -16.19 7.86 10.30
CA PRO A 96 -17.27 6.89 10.34
C PRO A 96 -18.02 6.75 9.01
N TRP A 97 -18.13 7.84 8.22
CA TRP A 97 -18.78 7.79 6.90
C TRP A 97 -18.07 6.85 5.90
N LYS A 98 -16.78 6.57 6.10
CA LYS A 98 -15.99 5.66 5.25
C LYS A 98 -16.36 4.20 5.53
N ALA A 99 -16.73 3.88 6.78
CA ALA A 99 -17.19 2.55 7.17
C ALA A 99 -18.50 2.19 6.45
N ASP A 100 -19.42 3.15 6.30
CA ASP A 100 -20.67 2.95 5.54
C ASP A 100 -20.40 2.68 4.05
N GLN A 101 -19.39 3.32 3.47
CA GLN A 101 -19.02 3.15 2.05
C GLN A 101 -18.32 1.82 1.77
N LEU A 102 -17.45 1.37 2.67
CA LEU A 102 -16.59 0.19 2.44
C LEU A 102 -17.08 -1.07 3.15
N GLY A 103 -18.11 -0.97 3.99
CA GLY A 103 -18.60 -2.06 4.84
C GLY A 103 -17.46 -2.68 5.66
N SER A 104 -17.43 -4.00 5.77
CA SER A 104 -16.39 -4.71 6.52
C SER A 104 -14.98 -4.58 5.90
N GLY A 105 -14.84 -4.11 4.65
CA GLY A 105 -13.52 -3.85 4.06
C GLY A 105 -12.76 -2.72 4.75
N TYR A 106 -13.48 -1.79 5.38
CA TYR A 106 -12.91 -0.70 6.18
C TYR A 106 -12.05 -1.19 7.36
N LEU A 107 -12.36 -2.38 7.89
CA LEU A 107 -11.61 -2.98 9.00
C LEU A 107 -10.17 -3.34 8.60
N LEU A 108 -9.87 -3.43 7.30
CA LEU A 108 -8.52 -3.67 6.81
C LEU A 108 -7.66 -2.39 6.74
N SER A 109 -8.29 -1.22 6.85
CA SER A 109 -7.62 0.09 6.85
C SER A 109 -7.47 0.71 8.24
N SER A 110 -8.02 0.05 9.28
CA SER A 110 -8.20 0.61 10.64
C SER A 110 -7.09 0.22 11.63
#